data_AF-A0A7S7LYE5-F1
#
_entry.id   AF-A0A7S7LYE5-F1
#
_cell.length_a   1.000
_cell.length_b   1.000
_cell.length_c   1.000
_cell.angle_alpha   90.00
_cell.angle_beta   90.00
_cell.angle_gamma   90.00
#
_symmetry.space_group_name_H-M   'P 1'
#
loop_
_entity.id
_entity.type
_entity.pdbx_description
1 polymer ?
#
loop_
_entity_poly.entity_id
_entity_poly.type
_entity_poly.pdbx_seq_one_letter_code
_entity_poly.pdbx_strand_id
1 'polypeptide(L)'
;MSEQARIIAEMHKIVMSILKNGSASVAEADKIDELEALLYQQKCYKEIDDHSEHVYQGEEIATLFFNDHYMDAINKMCECEITPDDFFGFAQYHYDDEHEDEDLAEMFTGSFIAGVNEAYELKCKSKPFSIE
;
A
#
# COMPACT_ATOMS: atom_id res chain seq x y z
N MET A 1 -3.23 10.94 4.94
CA MET A 1 -2.10 10.16 5.46
C MET A 1 -2.65 9.05 6.31
N SER A 2 -2.61 7.85 5.75
CA SER A 2 -3.04 6.63 6.42
C SER A 2 -2.02 6.12 7.43
N GLU A 3 -2.44 5.19 8.29
CA GLU A 3 -1.56 4.57 9.29
C GLU A 3 -0.44 3.77 8.63
N GLN A 4 -0.73 3.09 7.53
CA GLN A 4 0.26 2.39 6.72
C GLN A 4 1.35 3.34 6.19
N ALA A 5 0.95 4.46 5.59
CA ALA A 5 1.90 5.46 5.10
C ALA A 5 2.76 6.05 6.23
N ARG A 6 2.19 6.21 7.43
CA ARG A 6 2.91 6.66 8.62
C ARG A 6 3.97 5.65 9.05
N ILE A 7 3.62 4.36 9.09
CA ILE A 7 4.52 3.26 9.48
C ILE A 7 5.72 3.20 8.52
N ILE A 8 5.46 3.18 7.21
CA ILE A 8 6.51 3.12 6.17
C ILE A 8 7.44 4.34 6.26
N ALA A 9 6.90 5.54 6.44
CA ALA A 9 7.70 6.75 6.60
C ALA A 9 8.59 6.71 7.86
N GLU A 10 8.11 6.09 8.95
CA GLU A 10 8.88 5.91 10.18
C GLU A 10 10.01 4.88 10.00
N MET A 11 9.74 3.75 9.33
CA MET A 11 10.77 2.76 8.97
C MET A 11 11.85 3.39 8.09
N HIS A 12 11.46 4.08 7.02
CA HIS A 12 12.40 4.74 6.12
C HIS A 12 13.30 5.75 6.84
N LYS A 13 12.75 6.49 7.82
CA LYS A 13 13.52 7.42 8.65
C LYS A 13 14.59 6.71 9.49
N ILE A 14 14.27 5.54 10.06
CA ILE A 14 15.23 4.74 10.83
C ILE A 14 16.33 4.21 9.90
N VAL A 15 15.96 3.65 8.74
CA VAL A 15 16.92 3.17 7.73
C VAL A 15 17.87 4.28 7.29
N MET A 16 17.36 5.48 6.99
CA MET A 16 18.19 6.62 6.62
C MET A 16 19.13 7.08 7.76
N SER A 17 18.68 6.97 9.01
CA SER A 17 19.54 7.22 10.18
C SER A 17 20.69 6.22 10.24
N ILE A 18 20.40 4.93 10.07
CA ILE A 18 21.40 3.84 10.06
C ILE A 18 22.42 4.07 8.94
N LEU A 19 21.97 4.35 7.71
CA LEU A 19 22.85 4.61 6.56
C LEU A 19 23.74 5.82 6.79
N LYS A 20 23.21 6.89 7.40
CA LYS A 20 23.96 8.09 7.73
C LYS A 20 25.01 7.84 8.82
N ASN A 21 24.68 7.01 9.81
CA ASN A 21 25.55 6.73 10.95
C ASN A 21 26.54 5.59 10.67
N GLY A 22 26.30 4.77 9.65
CA GLY A 22 27.13 3.62 9.27
C GLY A 22 27.02 2.42 10.22
N SER A 23 26.01 2.41 11.11
CA SER A 23 25.78 1.34 12.07
C SER A 23 24.32 1.34 12.50
N ALA A 24 23.76 0.15 12.76
CA ALA A 24 22.45 -0.02 13.38
C ALA A 24 22.61 -0.38 14.86
N SER A 25 21.83 0.26 15.73
CA SER A 25 21.66 -0.16 17.12
C SER A 25 20.58 -1.22 17.26
N VAL A 26 20.64 -2.01 18.35
CA VAL A 26 19.60 -2.99 18.67
C VAL A 26 18.23 -2.31 18.82
N ALA A 27 18.17 -1.13 19.43
CA ALA A 27 16.93 -0.39 19.59
C ALA A 27 16.33 0.09 18.25
N GLU A 28 17.17 0.41 17.26
CA GLU A 28 16.70 0.73 15.90
C GLU A 28 16.17 -0.51 15.18
N ALA A 29 16.83 -1.66 15.34
CA ALA A 29 16.36 -2.94 14.79
C ALA A 29 15.03 -3.38 15.44
N ASP A 30 14.95 -3.40 16.77
CA ASP A 30 13.71 -3.74 17.49
C ASP A 30 12.56 -2.82 17.07
N LYS A 31 12.86 -1.54 16.79
CA LYS A 31 11.84 -0.59 16.35
C LYS A 31 11.36 -0.86 14.92
N ILE A 32 12.24 -1.29 14.03
CA ILE A 32 11.86 -1.73 12.69
C ILE A 32 10.96 -2.96 12.79
N ASP A 33 11.32 -3.95 13.60
CA ASP A 33 10.50 -5.16 13.80
C ASP A 33 9.10 -4.84 14.32
N GLU A 34 8.99 -3.91 15.29
CA GLU A 34 7.69 -3.43 15.78
C GLU A 34 6.86 -2.75 14.68
N LEU A 35 7.50 -1.93 13.85
CA LEU A 35 6.83 -1.21 12.77
C LEU A 35 6.39 -2.17 11.66
N GLU A 36 7.20 -3.17 11.31
CA GLU A 36 6.82 -4.24 10.39
C GLU A 36 5.62 -5.04 10.91
N ALA A 37 5.63 -5.41 12.19
CA ALA A 37 4.50 -6.12 12.80
C ALA A 37 3.20 -5.30 12.76
N LEU A 38 3.29 -3.97 12.86
CA LEU A 38 2.15 -3.07 12.68
C LEU A 38 1.76 -2.91 11.20
N LEU A 39 2.74 -2.97 10.29
CA LEU A 39 2.52 -2.92 8.84
C LEU A 39 1.71 -4.13 8.37
N TYR A 40 2.06 -5.34 8.82
CA TYR A 40 1.33 -6.57 8.50
C TYR A 40 -0.10 -6.62 9.05
N GLN A 41 -0.45 -5.73 9.99
CA GLN A 41 -1.83 -5.57 10.47
C GLN A 41 -2.68 -4.64 9.59
N GLN A 42 -2.06 -3.94 8.63
CA GLN A 42 -2.76 -3.02 7.75
C GLN A 42 -3.56 -3.76 6.68
N LYS A 43 -4.60 -3.09 6.18
CA LYS A 43 -5.61 -3.71 5.31
C LYS A 43 -5.01 -4.28 4.02
N CYS A 44 -3.97 -3.65 3.47
CA CYS A 44 -3.28 -4.16 2.28
C CYS A 44 -2.59 -5.50 2.50
N TYR A 45 -2.17 -5.83 3.73
CA TYR A 45 -1.49 -7.09 4.09
C TYR A 45 -2.43 -8.14 4.68
N LYS A 46 -3.74 -7.88 4.65
CA LYS A 46 -4.70 -8.89 5.09
C LYS A 46 -4.67 -10.07 4.11
N GLU A 47 -4.49 -11.26 4.65
CA GLU A 47 -4.50 -12.50 3.85
C GLU A 47 -5.89 -12.73 3.23
N ILE A 48 -5.88 -13.27 2.01
CA ILE A 48 -7.07 -13.65 1.27
C ILE A 48 -7.25 -15.17 1.37
N ASP A 49 -8.25 -15.61 2.12
CA ASP A 49 -8.52 -17.04 2.41
C ASP A 49 -8.90 -17.88 1.16
N ASP A 50 -9.21 -17.24 0.03
CA ASP A 50 -9.94 -17.85 -1.08
C ASP A 50 -9.03 -18.25 -2.25
N HIS A 51 -8.16 -19.26 -2.05
CA HIS A 51 -7.38 -19.97 -3.10
C HIS A 51 -6.85 -19.10 -4.26
N SER A 52 -6.51 -17.85 -3.97
CA SER A 52 -6.16 -16.87 -4.98
C SER A 52 -4.67 -17.02 -5.29
N GLU A 53 -4.25 -16.60 -6.48
CA GLU A 53 -2.82 -16.53 -6.82
C GLU A 53 -2.06 -15.51 -5.95
N HIS A 54 -2.77 -14.75 -5.13
CA HIS A 54 -2.28 -13.69 -4.26
C HIS A 54 -2.41 -14.06 -2.79
N VAL A 55 -1.41 -13.65 -2.01
CA VAL A 55 -1.37 -13.83 -0.56
C VAL A 55 -2.10 -12.69 0.13
N TYR A 56 -2.00 -11.47 -0.40
CA TYR A 56 -2.50 -10.26 0.25
C TYR A 56 -3.50 -9.46 -0.58
N GLN A 57 -4.44 -8.76 0.08
CA GLN A 57 -5.41 -7.88 -0.58
C GLN A 57 -4.77 -6.81 -1.47
N GLY A 58 -3.60 -6.29 -1.09
CA GLY A 58 -2.83 -5.32 -1.88
C GLY A 58 -2.34 -5.91 -3.21
N GLU A 59 -1.94 -7.18 -3.23
CA GLU A 59 -1.47 -7.88 -4.44
C GLU A 59 -2.61 -8.12 -5.43
N GLU A 60 -3.80 -8.48 -4.93
CA GLU A 60 -5.00 -8.64 -5.76
C GLU A 60 -5.37 -7.31 -6.45
N ILE A 61 -5.32 -6.20 -5.70
CA ILE A 61 -5.58 -4.85 -6.25
C ILE A 61 -4.52 -4.45 -7.28
N ALA A 62 -3.24 -4.71 -7.00
CA ALA A 62 -2.15 -4.42 -7.93
C ALA A 62 -2.30 -5.21 -9.25
N THR A 63 -2.66 -6.48 -9.15
CA THR A 63 -2.90 -7.35 -10.31
C THR A 63 -4.08 -6.89 -11.15
N LEU A 64 -5.16 -6.38 -10.53
CA LEU A 64 -6.26 -5.77 -11.25
C LEU A 64 -5.82 -4.52 -12.02
N PHE A 65 -4.98 -3.67 -11.43
CA PHE A 65 -4.40 -2.53 -12.16
C PHE A 65 -3.50 -2.97 -13.31
N PHE A 66 -2.67 -4.00 -13.11
CA PHE A 66 -1.77 -4.53 -14.13
C PHE A 66 -2.49 -5.13 -15.35
N ASN A 67 -3.63 -5.78 -15.11
CA ASN A 67 -4.41 -6.41 -16.17
C ASN A 67 -5.48 -5.48 -16.76
N ASP A 68 -5.30 -4.16 -16.70
CA ASP A 68 -6.23 -3.14 -17.20
C ASP A 68 -7.65 -3.18 -16.60
N HIS A 69 -7.84 -3.85 -15.46
CA HIS A 69 -9.10 -3.91 -14.72
C HIS A 69 -9.27 -2.73 -13.76
N TYR A 70 -9.01 -1.52 -14.26
CA TYR A 70 -8.90 -0.31 -13.45
C TYR A 70 -10.10 -0.06 -12.51
N MET A 71 -11.32 -0.15 -13.03
CA MET A 71 -12.52 0.13 -12.21
C MET A 71 -12.83 -0.98 -11.20
N ASP A 72 -12.38 -2.21 -11.47
CA ASP A 72 -12.51 -3.34 -10.55
C ASP A 72 -11.50 -3.21 -9.41
N ALA A 73 -10.28 -2.74 -9.70
CA ALA A 73 -9.32 -2.36 -8.67
C ALA A 73 -9.89 -1.26 -7.74
N ILE A 74 -10.49 -0.20 -8.30
CA ILE A 74 -11.14 0.85 -7.50
C ILE A 74 -12.33 0.29 -6.69
N ASN A 75 -13.14 -0.62 -7.25
CA ASN A 75 -14.21 -1.31 -6.50
C ASN A 75 -13.64 -2.03 -5.28
N LYS A 76 -12.60 -2.84 -5.50
CA LYS A 76 -11.95 -3.62 -4.46
C LYS A 76 -11.35 -2.74 -3.38
N MET A 77 -10.71 -1.63 -3.76
CA MET A 77 -10.23 -0.62 -2.81
C MET A 77 -11.38 -0.07 -1.94
N CYS A 78 -12.54 0.26 -2.51
CA CYS A 78 -13.70 0.67 -1.71
C CYS A 78 -14.19 -0.44 -0.78
N GLU A 79 -14.32 -1.67 -1.27
CA GLU A 79 -14.85 -2.83 -0.54
C GLU A 79 -13.97 -3.22 0.65
N CYS A 80 -12.65 -3.19 0.45
CA CYS A 80 -11.67 -3.46 1.48
C CYS A 80 -11.36 -2.24 2.34
N GLU A 81 -11.99 -1.09 2.07
CA GLU A 81 -11.71 0.20 2.71
C GLU A 81 -10.21 0.55 2.73
N ILE A 82 -9.51 0.23 1.63
CA ILE A 82 -8.10 0.52 1.39
C ILE A 82 -8.02 1.87 0.69
N THR A 83 -7.42 2.87 1.34
CA THR A 83 -7.26 4.17 0.72
C THR A 83 -6.14 4.15 -0.32
N PRO A 84 -6.11 5.09 -1.27
CA PRO A 84 -4.96 5.24 -2.17
C PRO A 84 -3.62 5.39 -1.42
N ASP A 85 -3.61 6.13 -0.30
CA ASP A 85 -2.41 6.25 0.56
C ASP A 85 -1.95 4.87 1.08
N ASP A 86 -2.88 4.00 1.48
CA ASP A 86 -2.58 2.64 1.94
C ASP A 86 -2.04 1.77 0.79
N PHE A 87 -2.71 1.82 -0.37
CA PHE A 87 -2.34 1.00 -1.52
C PHE A 87 -0.99 1.40 -2.12
N PHE A 88 -0.73 2.69 -2.33
CA PHE A 88 0.55 3.12 -2.89
C PHE A 88 1.69 2.99 -1.89
N GLY A 89 1.42 3.10 -0.58
CA GLY A 89 2.37 2.70 0.45
C GLY A 89 2.71 1.21 0.38
N PHE A 90 1.70 0.34 0.24
CA PHE A 90 1.89 -1.09 0.02
C PHE A 90 2.75 -1.35 -1.21
N ALA A 91 2.37 -0.80 -2.36
CA ALA A 91 3.04 -1.05 -3.62
C ALA A 91 4.51 -0.60 -3.59
N GLN A 92 4.79 0.57 -2.99
CA GLN A 92 6.15 1.06 -2.82
C GLN A 92 7.01 0.14 -1.96
N TYR A 93 6.45 -0.43 -0.88
CA TYR A 93 7.21 -1.30 0.02
C TYR A 93 7.35 -2.73 -0.53
N HIS A 94 6.31 -3.22 -1.22
CA HIS A 94 6.18 -4.61 -1.61
C HIS A 94 6.72 -4.91 -3.02
N TYR A 95 6.81 -3.90 -3.89
CA TYR A 95 7.34 -4.03 -5.25
C TYR A 95 8.56 -3.12 -5.49
N ASP A 96 9.30 -2.72 -4.45
CA ASP A 96 10.54 -1.92 -4.60
C ASP A 96 11.57 -2.64 -5.50
N ASP A 97 12.53 -1.89 -6.05
CA ASP A 97 13.50 -2.23 -7.12
C ASP A 97 14.33 -3.54 -6.91
N GLU A 98 14.16 -4.25 -5.79
CA GLU A 98 14.79 -5.55 -5.50
C GLU A 98 13.85 -6.76 -5.70
N HIS A 99 12.57 -6.55 -6.04
CA HIS A 99 11.59 -7.60 -6.30
C HIS A 99 11.53 -8.00 -7.79
N GLU A 100 11.25 -9.28 -8.08
CA GLU A 100 11.20 -9.86 -9.44
C GLU A 100 10.15 -9.20 -10.38
N ASP A 101 9.28 -8.35 -9.84
CA ASP A 101 8.16 -7.69 -10.52
C ASP A 101 8.40 -6.17 -10.73
N GLU A 102 9.59 -5.77 -11.18
CA GLU A 102 9.93 -4.36 -11.50
C GLU A 102 8.87 -3.67 -12.40
N ASP A 103 8.26 -4.42 -13.34
CA ASP A 103 7.24 -3.92 -14.27
C ASP A 103 5.97 -3.39 -13.54
N LEU A 104 5.67 -3.90 -12.35
CA LEU A 104 4.53 -3.45 -11.54
C LEU A 104 4.82 -2.09 -10.88
N ALA A 105 6.05 -1.86 -10.42
CA ALA A 105 6.44 -0.60 -9.79
C ALA A 105 6.50 0.56 -10.80
N GLU A 106 7.00 0.31 -12.01
CA GLU A 106 7.11 1.32 -13.08
C GLU A 106 5.75 1.85 -13.56
N MET A 107 4.68 1.06 -13.42
CA MET A 107 3.33 1.44 -13.84
C MET A 107 2.72 2.57 -13.00
N PHE A 108 3.10 2.69 -11.72
CA PHE A 108 2.51 3.63 -10.78
C PHE A 108 3.07 5.06 -10.90
N THR A 109 2.98 5.61 -12.12
CA THR A 109 3.36 7.00 -12.42
C THR A 109 2.52 8.01 -11.61
N GLY A 110 3.05 9.23 -11.43
CA GLY A 110 2.32 10.29 -10.73
C GLY A 110 0.94 10.62 -11.35
N SER A 111 0.80 10.52 -12.68
CA SER A 111 -0.50 10.68 -13.36
C SER A 111 -1.47 9.54 -13.05
N PHE A 112 -0.96 8.31 -12.96
CA PHE A 112 -1.76 7.15 -12.60
C PHE A 112 -2.28 7.28 -11.16
N ILE A 113 -1.38 7.60 -10.22
CA ILE A 113 -1.71 7.85 -8.81
C ILE A 113 -2.78 8.94 -8.68
N ALA A 114 -2.64 10.04 -9.43
CA ALA A 114 -3.64 11.12 -9.43
C ALA A 114 -5.02 10.64 -9.94
N GLY A 115 -5.05 9.84 -11.00
CA GLY A 115 -6.28 9.25 -11.52
C GLY A 115 -6.94 8.30 -10.53
N VAL A 116 -6.15 7.47 -9.83
CA VAL A 116 -6.67 6.53 -8.82
C VAL A 116 -7.26 7.30 -7.65
N ASN A 117 -6.59 8.36 -7.20
CA ASN A 117 -7.11 9.24 -6.17
C ASN A 117 -8.46 9.85 -6.56
N GLU A 118 -8.56 10.44 -7.75
CA GLU A 118 -9.81 11.04 -8.23
C GLU A 118 -10.94 10.00 -8.32
N ALA A 119 -10.66 8.84 -8.93
CA ALA A 119 -11.65 7.76 -9.08
C ALA A 119 -12.12 7.21 -7.72
N TYR A 120 -11.19 7.05 -6.77
CA TYR A 120 -11.51 6.60 -5.41
C TYR A 120 -12.37 7.64 -4.67
N GLU A 121 -12.06 8.93 -4.77
CA GLU A 121 -12.88 9.97 -4.14
C GLU A 121 -14.29 10.08 -4.76
N LEU A 122 -14.38 9.97 -6.08
CA LEU A 122 -15.64 9.98 -6.85
C LEU A 122 -16.49 8.73 -6.67
N LYS A 123 -15.97 7.67 -6.03
CA LYS A 123 -16.71 6.41 -5.88
C LYS A 123 -16.89 5.99 -4.42
N CYS A 124 -15.81 6.01 -3.65
CA CYS A 124 -15.80 5.51 -2.28
C CYS A 124 -16.13 6.60 -1.26
N LYS A 125 -15.75 7.88 -1.52
CA LYS A 125 -16.11 9.01 -0.63
C LYS A 125 -17.43 9.70 -0.99
N SER A 126 -18.00 9.37 -2.14
CA SER A 126 -19.25 9.94 -2.66
C SER A 126 -20.38 8.90 -2.63
N LYS A 127 -20.75 8.47 -1.43
CA LYS A 127 -22.12 7.99 -1.14
C LYS A 127 -22.67 8.76 0.07
N PRO A 128 -23.98 9.01 0.10
CA PRO A 128 -24.50 10.38 0.06
C PRO A 128 -24.86 10.94 1.43
N PHE A 129 -24.96 12.27 1.45
CA PHE A 129 -25.76 13.05 2.38
C PHE A 129 -27.18 12.44 2.50
N SER A 130 -27.44 11.68 3.56
CA SER A 130 -28.81 11.30 3.93
C SER A 130 -29.47 12.51 4.56
N ILE A 131 -30.36 13.17 3.82
CA ILE A 131 -31.43 13.96 4.40
C ILE A 131 -32.62 13.02 4.50
N GLU A 132 -32.89 12.53 5.71
CA GLU A 132 -34.24 12.12 6.13
C GLU A 132 -34.65 12.97 7.34
#